data_AF-A0A7Y3AP86-F1
#
_entry.id   AF-A0A7Y3AP86-F1
#
_cell.length_a   1.000
_cell.length_b   1.000
_cell.length_c   1.000
_cell.angle_alpha   90.00
_cell.angle_beta   90.00
_cell.angle_gamma   90.00
#
_symmetry.space_group_name_H-M   'P 1'
#
loop_
_entity.id
_entity.type
_entity.pdbx_description
1 polymer ?
#
loop_
_entity_poly.entity_id
_entity_poly.type
_entity_poly.pdbx_seq_one_letter_code
_entity_poly.pdbx_strand_id
1 'polypeptide(L)'
;MNRLNINGIFLIAVAVCATFTFTATTWAEPVATNLQQRGKLALKKKTLPADIERFSEAAAREADPKAKARLDFRQAVALQQLAADPEQANPQEQLKQAAGLYQGYLVTNPQSAAAANNLARVYEQLGREANKVGDSTEARRNYALAAEHYEKAVNAGDERQGLYLKNYAEFNAKIKNWKKARKLYARLIADHPLSPALQKSLFNSFYRHDVNAVVEYLWHLLDAGYIHQTTDFALLALQRSFNKESGGRTDLMTVLSASLAERSDDYGEYLEYKLSRGSTPLVKDGFLGEGVREIVRLLDAGDFERDNYGWWRSHGFEIEDPPIGLWPLDGFRALARSLGSRAKRIGNLELAEAYFRLAADMEPWNIDPMAVRALVQMYAEKNQFNKIDAALDQYQVQLFESKSSAYRASSASKIFLYHQTLGELYALIERWGSSGRTDSAIFQLEHARDFSMRLADRSEEKLPEKYQFTPPMVEVLATGYEKTGQPVEATRLRIDQAEYYQKTNNIKAAGRVLAPVREADLSSSYKTRYESLKASPELNLQLQQMNVEGAVIRDSQG
;
A
#
# COMPACT_ATOMS: atom_id res chain seq x y z
N MET A 1 32.79 -29.59 57.97
CA MET A 1 32.84 -28.16 58.36
C MET A 1 33.65 -27.41 57.32
N ASN A 2 32.98 -26.66 56.45
CA ASN A 2 33.42 -25.36 55.89
C ASN A 2 32.44 -24.98 54.77
N ARG A 3 31.72 -23.89 55.03
CA ARG A 3 30.83 -23.23 54.08
C ARG A 3 31.68 -22.39 53.13
N LEU A 4 31.41 -22.48 51.83
CA LEU A 4 31.84 -21.48 50.86
C LEU A 4 30.60 -20.95 50.13
N ASN A 5 30.32 -19.68 50.43
CA ASN A 5 29.38 -18.79 49.76
C ASN A 5 29.82 -18.59 48.31
N ILE A 6 28.91 -18.79 47.35
CA ILE A 6 29.01 -18.21 46.01
C ILE A 6 27.73 -17.42 45.79
N ASN A 7 27.81 -16.14 46.11
CA ASN A 7 26.94 -15.09 45.60
C ASN A 7 27.79 -14.27 44.61
N GLY A 8 27.22 -13.97 43.45
CA GLY A 8 27.69 -12.87 42.60
C GLY A 8 28.26 -13.32 41.26
N ILE A 9 27.42 -13.29 40.23
CA ILE A 9 27.47 -12.31 39.11
C ILE A 9 26.52 -12.89 38.05
N PHE A 10 25.29 -12.39 38.04
CA PHE A 10 24.31 -12.60 36.99
C PHE A 10 23.82 -11.21 36.57
N LEU A 11 23.70 -11.02 35.26
CA LEU A 11 23.10 -9.88 34.56
C LEU A 11 23.88 -8.55 34.61
N ILE A 12 24.46 -8.17 33.48
CA ILE A 12 24.02 -7.04 32.63
C ILE A 12 24.68 -7.25 31.26
N ALA A 13 23.96 -7.86 30.33
CA ALA A 13 24.21 -7.67 28.90
C ALA A 13 23.13 -6.72 28.42
N VAL A 14 23.48 -5.44 28.32
CA VAL A 14 22.63 -4.43 27.69
C VAL A 14 22.46 -4.82 26.23
N ALA A 15 21.28 -5.33 25.90
CA ALA A 15 20.84 -5.46 24.52
C ALA A 15 20.80 -4.05 23.92
N VAL A 16 21.80 -3.74 23.07
CA VAL A 16 21.72 -2.63 22.13
C VAL A 16 20.72 -3.06 21.05
N CYS A 17 19.43 -2.98 21.38
CA CYS A 17 18.39 -2.90 20.38
C CYS A 17 18.57 -1.55 19.70
N ALA A 18 19.32 -1.54 18.59
CA ALA A 18 19.25 -0.49 17.60
C ALA A 18 17.84 -0.53 16.99
N THR A 19 16.87 0.02 17.70
CA THR A 19 15.66 0.56 17.08
C THR A 19 16.13 1.65 16.12
N PHE A 20 16.29 1.30 14.85
CA PHE A 20 16.17 2.26 13.77
C PHE A 20 14.74 2.77 13.80
N THR A 21 14.46 3.70 14.72
CA THR A 21 13.40 4.67 14.50
C THR A 21 13.81 5.42 13.25
N PHE A 22 13.26 5.02 12.10
CA PHE A 22 13.01 5.99 11.06
C PHE A 22 12.21 7.10 11.73
N THR A 23 12.88 8.17 12.16
CA THR A 23 12.22 9.45 12.30
C THR A 23 11.76 9.76 10.88
N ALA A 24 10.55 9.33 10.55
CA ALA A 24 9.79 9.92 9.48
C ALA A 24 9.77 11.40 9.84
N THR A 25 10.69 12.15 9.25
CA THR A 25 10.66 13.59 9.25
C THR A 25 9.25 13.93 8.81
N THR A 26 8.46 14.50 9.71
CA THR A 26 7.10 14.93 9.40
C THR A 26 7.22 16.06 8.39
N TRP A 27 7.36 15.69 7.12
CA TRP A 27 7.56 16.62 6.02
C TRP A 27 6.30 17.48 5.86
N ALA A 28 6.53 18.78 5.89
CA ALA A 28 5.81 19.79 5.12
C ALA A 28 4.38 20.25 5.50
N GLU A 29 3.87 20.02 6.72
CA GLU A 29 2.75 20.87 7.22
C GLU A 29 3.17 22.27 7.73
N PRO A 30 4.33 22.50 8.39
CA PRO A 30 4.56 23.79 9.04
C PRO A 30 4.89 24.96 8.10
N VAL A 31 5.54 24.74 6.94
CA VAL A 31 6.03 25.87 6.11
C VAL A 31 4.92 26.50 5.26
N ALA A 32 4.06 25.69 4.65
CA ALA A 32 2.92 26.18 3.86
C ALA A 32 1.84 26.80 4.78
N THR A 33 1.63 26.23 5.96
CA THR A 33 0.77 26.83 6.99
C THR A 33 1.37 28.13 7.52
N ASN A 34 2.69 28.26 7.67
CA ASN A 34 3.33 29.49 8.12
C ASN A 34 3.11 30.66 7.15
N LEU A 35 3.27 30.48 5.84
CA LEU A 35 3.01 31.56 4.86
C LEU A 35 1.53 31.95 4.79
N GLN A 36 0.62 30.97 4.83
CA GLN A 36 -0.82 31.25 4.86
C GLN A 36 -1.25 31.89 6.19
N GLN A 37 -0.69 31.47 7.32
CA GLN A 37 -0.95 32.05 8.64
C GLN A 37 -0.38 33.46 8.75
N ARG A 38 0.83 33.71 8.23
CA ARG A 38 1.41 35.06 8.13
C ARG A 38 0.58 35.95 7.23
N GLY A 39 0.08 35.45 6.10
CA GLY A 39 -0.87 36.16 5.25
C GLY A 39 -2.18 36.49 5.97
N LYS A 40 -2.78 35.51 6.68
CA LYS A 40 -3.97 35.75 7.52
C LYS A 40 -3.72 36.76 8.63
N LEU A 41 -2.55 36.73 9.26
CA LEU A 41 -2.16 37.69 10.28
C LEU A 41 -1.93 39.09 9.68
N ALA A 42 -1.32 39.18 8.50
CA ALA A 42 -1.12 40.41 7.75
C ALA A 42 -2.45 41.04 7.32
N LEU A 43 -3.40 40.22 6.83
CA LEU A 43 -4.78 40.63 6.56
C LEU A 43 -5.44 41.19 7.82
N LYS A 44 -5.38 40.45 8.94
CA LYS A 44 -5.93 40.90 10.23
C LYS A 44 -5.31 42.22 10.70
N LYS A 45 -4.03 42.45 10.40
CA LYS A 45 -3.30 43.68 10.72
C LYS A 45 -3.41 44.77 9.64
N LYS A 46 -4.11 44.50 8.54
CA LYS A 46 -4.23 45.38 7.37
C LYS A 46 -2.87 45.83 6.79
N THR A 47 -1.84 44.98 6.86
CA THR A 47 -0.47 45.33 6.40
C THR A 47 -0.20 44.99 4.94
N LEU A 48 -1.06 44.20 4.28
CA LEU A 48 -0.82 43.75 2.90
C LEU A 48 -0.65 44.89 1.87
N PRO A 49 -1.45 45.98 1.88
CA PRO A 49 -1.25 47.08 0.94
C PRO A 49 0.15 47.71 1.04
N ALA A 50 0.63 47.93 2.26
CA ALA A 50 1.97 48.46 2.51
C ALA A 50 3.08 47.48 2.09
N ASP A 51 2.87 46.17 2.30
CA ASP A 51 3.80 45.14 1.83
C ASP A 51 3.87 45.09 0.29
N ILE A 52 2.74 45.21 -0.41
CA ILE A 52 2.67 45.25 -1.87
C ILE A 52 3.46 46.46 -2.41
N GLU A 53 3.21 47.66 -1.86
CA GLU A 53 3.93 48.88 -2.24
C GLU A 53 5.43 48.74 -1.98
N ARG A 54 5.82 48.27 -0.79
CA ARG A 54 7.21 48.05 -0.43
C ARG A 54 7.92 47.08 -1.38
N PHE A 55 7.30 45.96 -1.74
CA PHE A 55 7.90 45.01 -2.69
C PHE A 55 7.99 45.60 -4.09
N SER A 56 6.99 46.37 -4.52
CA SER A 56 6.97 47.04 -5.82
C SER A 56 8.09 48.08 -5.94
N GLU A 57 8.25 48.95 -4.94
CA GLU A 57 9.32 49.95 -4.91
C GLU A 57 10.71 49.31 -4.87
N ALA A 58 10.87 48.25 -4.08
CA ALA A 58 12.12 47.51 -4.01
C ALA A 58 12.46 46.87 -5.35
N ALA A 59 11.48 46.24 -6.02
CA ALA A 59 11.67 45.62 -7.33
C ALA A 59 12.00 46.64 -8.43
N ALA A 60 11.48 47.87 -8.33
CA ALA A 60 11.78 48.96 -9.26
C ALA A 60 13.21 49.50 -9.12
N ARG A 61 13.80 49.44 -7.92
CA ARG A 61 15.17 49.88 -7.63
C ARG A 61 16.22 48.77 -7.79
N GLU A 62 15.79 47.51 -7.86
CA GLU A 62 16.68 46.35 -7.93
C GLU A 62 17.26 46.17 -9.35
N ALA A 63 18.59 46.14 -9.43
CA ALA A 63 19.32 46.01 -10.69
C ALA A 63 19.58 44.54 -11.07
N ASP A 64 19.69 43.63 -10.09
CA ASP A 64 19.85 42.20 -10.38
C ASP A 64 18.50 41.57 -10.80
N PRO A 65 18.38 41.03 -12.04
CA PRO A 65 17.16 40.40 -12.51
C PRO A 65 16.66 39.25 -11.62
N LYS A 66 17.56 38.52 -10.95
CA LYS A 66 17.17 37.42 -10.06
C LYS A 66 16.60 37.94 -8.74
N ALA A 67 17.24 38.94 -8.14
CA ALA A 67 16.73 39.61 -6.95
C ALA A 67 15.38 40.29 -7.22
N LYS A 68 15.25 40.97 -8.36
CA LYS A 68 13.99 41.56 -8.82
C LYS A 68 12.89 40.52 -8.95
N ALA A 69 13.15 39.40 -9.64
CA ALA A 69 12.19 38.31 -9.77
C ALA A 69 11.71 37.80 -8.38
N ARG A 70 12.62 37.66 -7.40
CA ARG A 70 12.22 37.25 -6.05
C ARG A 70 11.32 38.28 -5.35
N LEU A 71 11.52 39.57 -5.59
CA LEU A 71 10.64 40.63 -5.07
C LEU A 71 9.27 40.60 -5.76
N ASP A 72 9.24 40.44 -7.09
CA ASP A 72 8.02 40.27 -7.88
C ASP A 72 7.20 39.06 -7.40
N PHE A 73 7.87 37.93 -7.11
CA PHE A 73 7.22 36.75 -6.54
C PHE A 73 6.57 37.05 -5.19
N ARG A 74 7.24 37.80 -4.30
CA ARG A 74 6.69 38.17 -3.00
C ARG A 74 5.51 39.13 -3.14
N GLN A 75 5.59 40.10 -4.05
CA GLN A 75 4.49 40.99 -4.39
C GLN A 75 3.29 40.19 -4.93
N ALA A 76 3.51 39.21 -5.82
CA ALA A 76 2.47 38.33 -6.35
C ALA A 76 1.75 37.54 -5.25
N VAL A 77 2.49 37.02 -4.27
CA VAL A 77 1.92 36.33 -3.09
C VAL A 77 1.05 37.29 -2.28
N ALA A 78 1.51 38.52 -2.02
CA ALA A 78 0.75 39.51 -1.25
C ALA A 78 -0.53 39.95 -1.97
N LEU A 79 -0.47 40.19 -3.29
CA LEU A 79 -1.63 40.49 -4.14
C LEU A 79 -2.66 39.35 -4.14
N GLN A 80 -2.19 38.11 -4.27
CA GLN A 80 -3.06 36.92 -4.21
C GLN A 80 -3.74 36.78 -2.83
N GLN A 81 -3.04 37.10 -1.74
CA GLN A 81 -3.61 37.06 -0.39
C GLN A 81 -4.63 38.19 -0.18
N LEU A 82 -4.36 39.40 -0.67
CA LEU A 82 -5.30 40.52 -0.63
C LEU A 82 -6.57 40.21 -1.40
N ALA A 83 -6.46 39.57 -2.57
CA ALA A 83 -7.61 39.15 -3.36
C ALA A 83 -8.47 38.06 -2.69
N ALA A 84 -7.95 37.37 -1.66
CA ALA A 84 -8.70 36.38 -0.90
C ALA A 84 -9.51 37.00 0.27
N ASP A 85 -9.34 38.30 0.53
CA ASP A 85 -10.13 39.03 1.51
C ASP A 85 -11.57 39.22 0.99
N PRO A 86 -12.60 38.76 1.72
CA PRO A 86 -13.99 38.97 1.31
C PRO A 86 -14.42 40.45 1.25
N GLU A 87 -13.70 41.36 1.90
CA GLU A 87 -13.96 42.82 1.86
C GLU A 87 -13.33 43.50 0.63
N GLN A 88 -12.51 42.81 -0.15
CA GLN A 88 -11.81 43.41 -1.28
C GLN A 88 -12.78 43.73 -2.42
N ALA A 89 -12.86 45.02 -2.79
CA ALA A 89 -13.81 45.50 -3.81
C ALA A 89 -13.51 45.01 -5.24
N ASN A 90 -12.24 44.79 -5.58
CA ASN A 90 -11.82 44.32 -6.90
C ASN A 90 -10.76 43.20 -6.81
N PRO A 91 -11.16 41.96 -6.45
CA PRO A 91 -10.23 40.85 -6.35
C PRO A 91 -9.67 40.45 -7.72
N GLN A 92 -10.43 40.63 -8.81
CA GLN A 92 -10.01 40.23 -10.16
C GLN A 92 -8.79 41.02 -10.65
N GLU A 93 -8.73 42.33 -10.37
CA GLU A 93 -7.59 43.17 -10.73
C GLU A 93 -6.31 42.71 -10.01
N GLN A 94 -6.39 42.47 -8.70
CA GLN A 94 -5.24 42.00 -7.93
C GLN A 94 -4.76 40.62 -8.37
N LEU A 95 -5.69 39.73 -8.75
CA LEU A 95 -5.35 38.42 -9.32
C LEU A 95 -4.68 38.54 -10.70
N LYS A 96 -5.14 39.45 -11.56
CA LYS A 96 -4.50 39.70 -12.87
C LYS A 96 -3.08 40.23 -12.70
N GLN A 97 -2.86 41.16 -11.75
CA GLN A 97 -1.52 41.65 -11.41
C GLN A 97 -0.63 40.53 -10.85
N ALA A 98 -1.14 39.72 -9.91
CA ALA A 98 -0.41 38.58 -9.36
C ALA A 98 -0.04 37.56 -10.44
N ALA A 99 -0.95 37.26 -11.38
CA ALA A 99 -0.67 36.36 -12.49
C ALA A 99 0.50 36.84 -13.35
N GLY A 100 0.51 38.13 -13.72
CA GLY A 100 1.59 38.73 -14.51
C GLY A 100 2.95 38.63 -13.82
N LEU A 101 3.01 38.90 -12.51
CA LEU A 101 4.24 38.79 -11.73
C LEU A 101 4.74 37.33 -11.61
N TYR A 102 3.84 36.37 -11.38
CA TYR A 102 4.22 34.95 -11.36
C TYR A 102 4.69 34.46 -12.74
N GLN A 103 4.06 34.90 -13.83
CA GLN A 103 4.50 34.59 -15.18
C GLN A 103 5.91 35.14 -15.44
N GLY A 104 6.16 36.41 -15.09
CA GLY A 104 7.49 37.01 -15.19
C GLY A 104 8.54 36.24 -14.36
N TYR A 105 8.19 35.80 -13.16
CA TYR A 105 9.06 34.95 -12.34
C TYR A 105 9.40 33.62 -13.02
N LEU A 106 8.42 32.97 -13.64
CA LEU A 106 8.60 31.69 -14.32
C LEU A 106 9.44 31.80 -15.60
N VAL A 107 9.54 32.98 -16.23
CA VAL A 107 10.47 33.21 -17.35
C VAL A 107 11.92 33.03 -16.90
N THR A 108 12.27 33.56 -15.74
CA THR A 108 13.64 33.48 -15.18
C THR A 108 13.86 32.19 -14.37
N ASN A 109 12.79 31.57 -13.89
CA ASN A 109 12.83 30.36 -13.05
C ASN A 109 11.84 29.30 -13.56
N PRO A 110 12.03 28.74 -14.77
CA PRO A 110 11.04 27.89 -15.43
C PRO A 110 10.71 26.60 -14.68
N GLN A 111 11.61 26.13 -13.80
CA GLN A 111 11.45 24.92 -12.99
C GLN A 111 10.87 25.19 -11.60
N SER A 112 10.44 26.43 -11.29
CA SER A 112 9.87 26.74 -9.98
C SER A 112 8.47 26.15 -9.81
N ALA A 113 8.40 24.96 -9.19
CA ALA A 113 7.15 24.27 -8.90
C ALA A 113 6.20 25.11 -8.04
N ALA A 114 6.74 25.84 -7.06
CA ALA A 114 5.96 26.71 -6.19
C ALA A 114 5.30 27.87 -6.95
N ALA A 115 6.04 28.51 -7.87
CA ALA A 115 5.49 29.60 -8.68
C ALA A 115 4.43 29.07 -9.65
N ALA A 116 4.66 27.91 -10.26
CA ALA A 116 3.66 27.25 -11.11
C ALA A 116 2.38 26.92 -10.33
N ASN A 117 2.49 26.32 -9.13
CA ASN A 117 1.34 26.01 -8.28
C ASN A 117 0.59 27.29 -7.82
N ASN A 118 1.30 28.36 -7.45
CA ASN A 118 0.65 29.60 -7.04
C ASN A 118 -0.05 30.29 -8.20
N LEU A 119 0.57 30.31 -9.39
CA LEU A 119 -0.05 30.81 -10.62
C LEU A 119 -1.30 30.01 -10.99
N ALA A 120 -1.26 28.68 -10.85
CA ALA A 120 -2.41 27.82 -11.06
C ALA A 120 -3.59 28.20 -10.13
N ARG A 121 -3.31 28.45 -8.84
CA ARG A 121 -4.31 28.93 -7.87
C ARG A 121 -4.88 30.30 -8.21
N VAL A 122 -4.06 31.22 -8.74
CA VAL A 122 -4.53 32.53 -9.22
C VAL A 122 -5.49 32.36 -10.40
N TYR A 123 -5.15 31.52 -11.38
CA TYR A 123 -6.05 31.22 -12.50
C TYR A 123 -7.32 30.49 -12.07
N GLU A 124 -7.24 29.57 -11.11
CA GLU A 124 -8.42 28.95 -10.50
C GLU A 124 -9.34 30.00 -9.86
N GLN A 125 -8.78 30.98 -9.15
CA GLN A 125 -9.54 32.09 -8.56
C GLN A 125 -10.18 32.98 -9.63
N LEU A 126 -9.42 33.39 -10.65
CA LEU A 126 -9.92 34.16 -11.79
C LEU A 126 -11.07 33.44 -12.51
N GLY A 127 -10.95 32.12 -12.70
CA GLY A 127 -12.00 31.31 -13.31
C GLY A 127 -13.29 31.28 -12.49
N ARG A 128 -13.18 31.27 -11.16
CA ARG A 128 -14.36 31.38 -10.27
C ARG A 128 -15.01 32.75 -10.35
N GLU A 129 -14.22 33.83 -10.33
CA GLU A 129 -14.77 35.20 -10.42
C GLU A 129 -15.47 35.42 -11.77
N ALA A 130 -14.87 34.99 -12.87
CA ALA A 130 -15.49 35.02 -14.20
C ALA A 130 -16.83 34.24 -14.22
N ASN A 131 -16.86 33.06 -13.60
CA ASN A 131 -18.08 32.26 -13.52
C ASN A 131 -19.19 32.92 -12.66
N LYS A 132 -18.84 33.67 -11.60
CA LYS A 132 -19.82 34.40 -10.78
C LYS A 132 -20.52 35.50 -11.57
N VAL A 133 -19.82 36.16 -12.50
CA VAL A 133 -20.38 37.22 -13.36
C VAL A 133 -20.96 36.68 -14.67
N GLY A 134 -21.00 35.36 -14.86
CA GLY A 134 -21.59 34.70 -16.03
C GLY A 134 -20.68 34.62 -17.26
N ASP A 135 -19.40 35.00 -17.17
CA ASP A 135 -18.45 34.86 -18.28
C ASP A 135 -17.88 33.44 -18.35
N SER A 136 -18.65 32.55 -19.00
CA SER A 136 -18.27 31.14 -19.14
C SER A 136 -17.03 30.92 -20.02
N THR A 137 -16.73 31.85 -20.94
CA THR A 137 -15.58 31.74 -21.84
C THR A 137 -14.29 32.08 -21.10
N GLU A 138 -14.27 33.20 -20.38
CA GLU A 138 -13.14 33.57 -19.53
C GLU A 138 -12.93 32.54 -18.41
N ALA A 139 -14.01 32.02 -17.81
CA ALA A 139 -13.92 30.97 -16.80
C ALA A 139 -13.23 29.70 -17.33
N ARG A 140 -13.66 29.20 -18.50
CA ARG A 140 -13.05 28.02 -19.14
C ARG A 140 -11.58 28.25 -19.47
N ARG A 141 -11.24 29.41 -20.02
CA ARG A 141 -9.86 29.78 -20.34
C ARG A 141 -8.98 29.78 -19.09
N ASN A 142 -9.44 30.42 -18.01
CA ASN A 142 -8.71 30.47 -16.75
C ASN A 142 -8.57 29.07 -16.11
N TYR A 143 -9.60 28.23 -16.15
CA TYR A 143 -9.46 26.85 -15.66
C TYR A 143 -8.49 26.01 -16.49
N ALA A 144 -8.42 26.20 -17.80
CA ALA A 144 -7.41 25.53 -18.64
C ALA A 144 -5.99 25.93 -18.25
N LEU A 145 -5.74 27.23 -18.06
CA LEU A 145 -4.44 27.75 -17.60
C LEU A 145 -4.09 27.26 -16.18
N ALA A 146 -5.08 27.17 -15.29
CA ALA A 146 -4.88 26.59 -13.97
C ALA A 146 -4.43 25.12 -14.07
N ALA A 147 -5.09 24.32 -14.92
CA ALA A 147 -4.74 22.91 -15.11
C ALA A 147 -3.31 22.73 -15.64
N GLU A 148 -2.89 23.52 -16.63
CA GLU A 148 -1.54 23.51 -17.20
C GLU A 148 -0.48 23.78 -16.13
N HIS A 149 -0.66 24.83 -15.33
CA HIS A 149 0.31 25.20 -14.32
C HIS A 149 0.34 24.25 -13.12
N TYR A 150 -0.80 23.66 -12.75
CA TYR A 150 -0.82 22.59 -11.75
C TYR A 150 -0.05 21.35 -12.25
N GLU A 151 -0.27 20.95 -13.49
CA GLU A 151 0.45 19.82 -14.11
C GLU A 151 1.97 20.07 -14.14
N LYS A 152 2.37 21.30 -14.50
CA LYS A 152 3.77 21.73 -14.42
C LYS A 152 4.33 21.63 -13.01
N ALA A 153 3.57 22.06 -11.99
CA ALA A 153 4.02 22.03 -10.60
C ALA A 153 4.21 20.59 -10.07
N VAL A 154 3.30 19.67 -10.36
CA VAL A 154 3.40 18.28 -9.89
C VAL A 154 4.50 17.49 -10.59
N ASN A 155 4.93 17.89 -11.79
CA ASN A 155 5.96 17.19 -12.56
C ASN A 155 7.38 17.77 -12.37
N ALA A 156 7.55 18.81 -11.55
CA ALA A 156 8.82 19.49 -11.36
C ALA A 156 9.79 18.83 -10.34
N GLY A 157 9.40 17.73 -9.69
CA GLY A 157 10.27 16.99 -8.75
C GLY A 157 10.64 17.75 -7.46
N ASP A 158 9.81 18.72 -7.04
CA ASP A 158 10.01 19.52 -5.81
C ASP A 158 9.55 18.74 -4.56
N GLU A 159 10.23 18.95 -3.43
CA GLU A 159 9.94 18.28 -2.15
C GLU A 159 8.49 18.47 -1.65
N ARG A 160 7.79 19.51 -2.13
CA ARG A 160 6.39 19.80 -1.81
C ARG A 160 5.41 19.22 -2.83
N GLN A 161 5.84 18.27 -3.67
CA GLN A 161 4.99 17.63 -4.68
C GLN A 161 3.65 17.13 -4.11
N GLY A 162 3.63 16.58 -2.89
CA GLY A 162 2.39 16.17 -2.24
C GLY A 162 1.39 17.32 -2.03
N LEU A 163 1.86 18.51 -1.66
CA LEU A 163 1.00 19.70 -1.57
C LEU A 163 0.46 20.11 -2.94
N TYR A 164 1.27 20.02 -3.99
CA TYR A 164 0.84 20.37 -5.35
C TYR A 164 -0.16 19.37 -5.91
N LEU A 165 0.06 18.06 -5.69
CA LEU A 165 -0.88 17.00 -6.04
C LEU A 165 -2.23 17.23 -5.35
N LYS A 166 -2.21 17.56 -4.05
CA LYS A 166 -3.42 17.92 -3.30
C LYS A 166 -4.15 19.10 -3.94
N ASN A 167 -3.47 20.22 -4.18
CA ASN A 167 -4.10 21.41 -4.75
C ASN A 167 -4.69 21.11 -6.15
N TYR A 168 -3.97 20.36 -6.97
CA TYR A 168 -4.42 20.00 -8.30
C TYR A 168 -5.63 19.06 -8.28
N ALA A 169 -5.64 18.09 -7.35
CA ALA A 169 -6.77 17.19 -7.15
C ALA A 169 -8.01 17.94 -6.67
N GLU A 170 -7.85 18.85 -5.70
CA GLU A 170 -8.93 19.72 -5.21
C GLU A 170 -9.48 20.62 -6.32
N PHE A 171 -8.60 21.20 -7.14
CA PHE A 171 -8.99 21.96 -8.33
C PHE A 171 -9.87 21.14 -9.27
N ASN A 172 -9.41 19.94 -9.67
CA ASN A 172 -10.15 19.05 -10.55
C ASN A 172 -11.51 18.64 -9.95
N ALA A 173 -11.57 18.38 -8.64
CA ALA A 173 -12.81 18.07 -7.95
C ALA A 173 -13.80 19.25 -8.01
N LYS A 174 -13.34 20.48 -7.77
CA LYS A 174 -14.18 21.70 -7.82
C LYS A 174 -14.77 21.94 -9.21
N ILE A 175 -14.02 21.68 -10.27
CA ILE A 175 -14.50 21.81 -11.66
C ILE A 175 -15.23 20.55 -12.16
N LYS A 176 -15.62 19.64 -11.26
CA LYS A 176 -16.33 18.37 -11.54
C LYS A 176 -15.55 17.39 -12.44
N ASN A 177 -14.23 17.54 -12.59
CA ASN A 177 -13.37 16.55 -13.24
C ASN A 177 -12.93 15.48 -12.23
N TRP A 178 -13.91 14.72 -11.72
CA TRP A 178 -13.67 13.75 -10.65
C TRP A 178 -12.74 12.61 -11.06
N LYS A 179 -12.78 12.19 -12.33
CA LYS A 179 -11.89 11.14 -12.85
C LYS A 179 -10.41 11.52 -12.71
N LYS A 180 -10.04 12.76 -13.03
CA LYS A 180 -8.66 13.25 -12.86
C LYS A 180 -8.32 13.49 -11.39
N ALA A 181 -9.27 14.05 -10.61
CA ALA A 181 -9.08 14.28 -9.18
C ALA A 181 -8.74 12.98 -8.43
N ARG A 182 -9.47 11.89 -8.70
CA ARG A 182 -9.22 10.56 -8.12
C ARG A 182 -7.82 10.05 -8.41
N LYS A 183 -7.39 10.08 -9.68
CA LYS A 183 -6.02 9.69 -10.06
C LYS A 183 -4.94 10.49 -9.33
N LEU A 184 -5.15 11.79 -9.15
CA LEU A 184 -4.21 12.65 -8.42
C LEU A 184 -4.20 12.36 -6.92
N TYR A 185 -5.34 12.05 -6.31
CA TYR A 185 -5.42 11.63 -4.91
C TYR A 185 -4.79 10.26 -4.67
N ALA A 186 -5.02 9.29 -5.57
CA ALA A 186 -4.39 7.96 -5.49
C ALA A 186 -2.86 8.11 -5.50
N ARG A 187 -2.33 8.89 -6.45
CA ARG A 187 -0.90 9.23 -6.51
C ARG A 187 -0.41 9.93 -5.24
N LEU A 188 -1.18 10.88 -4.69
CA LEU A 188 -0.84 11.56 -3.44
C LEU A 188 -0.71 10.58 -2.26
N ILE A 189 -1.61 9.59 -2.16
CA ILE A 189 -1.60 8.59 -1.08
C ILE A 189 -0.42 7.63 -1.23
N ALA A 190 -0.12 7.20 -2.45
CA ALA A 190 0.95 6.26 -2.76
C ALA A 190 2.35 6.89 -2.58
N ASP A 191 2.54 8.12 -3.05
CA ASP A 191 3.87 8.73 -3.15
C ASP A 191 4.27 9.50 -1.87
N HIS A 192 3.30 9.88 -1.01
CA HIS A 192 3.57 10.80 0.09
C HIS A 192 2.90 10.41 1.41
N PRO A 193 3.61 10.58 2.55
CA PRO A 193 3.00 10.41 3.86
C PRO A 193 1.90 11.45 4.08
N LEU A 194 0.73 11.03 4.56
CA LEU A 194 -0.41 11.89 4.79
C LEU A 194 -0.56 12.22 6.28
N SER A 195 -0.78 13.49 6.59
CA SER A 195 -1.17 13.89 7.94
C SER A 195 -2.58 13.38 8.26
N PRO A 196 -2.90 13.06 9.53
CA PRO A 196 -4.26 12.65 9.92
C PRO A 196 -5.34 13.68 9.54
N ALA A 197 -5.01 14.98 9.60
CA ALA A 197 -5.90 16.05 9.18
C ALA A 197 -6.20 16.00 7.68
N LEU A 198 -5.17 15.77 6.86
CA LEU A 198 -5.33 15.61 5.41
C LEU A 198 -6.14 14.36 5.08
N GLN A 199 -5.84 13.22 5.71
CA GLN A 199 -6.59 11.98 5.51
C GLN A 199 -8.09 12.19 5.80
N LYS A 200 -8.43 12.79 6.94
CA LYS A 200 -9.82 13.12 7.29
C LYS A 200 -10.47 14.09 6.29
N SER A 201 -9.72 15.07 5.80
CA SER A 201 -10.21 16.00 4.78
C SER A 201 -10.52 15.29 3.46
N LEU A 202 -9.63 14.42 3.01
CA LEU A 202 -9.82 13.61 1.80
C LEU A 202 -11.02 12.68 1.95
N PHE A 203 -11.10 11.93 3.05
CA PHE A 203 -12.24 11.08 3.36
C PHE A 203 -13.58 11.82 3.22
N ASN A 204 -13.70 13.01 3.82
CA ASN A 204 -14.94 13.78 3.72
C ASN A 204 -15.23 14.26 2.29
N SER A 205 -14.21 14.58 1.50
CA SER A 205 -14.36 14.94 0.09
C SER A 205 -14.85 13.77 -0.76
N PHE A 206 -14.25 12.58 -0.60
CA PHE A 206 -14.68 11.36 -1.27
C PHE A 206 -16.11 10.97 -0.85
N TYR A 207 -16.42 11.02 0.45
CA TYR A 207 -17.73 10.67 1.00
C TYR A 207 -18.86 11.58 0.49
N ARG A 208 -18.59 12.87 0.28
CA ARG A 208 -19.57 13.81 -0.30
C ARG A 208 -19.87 13.51 -1.77
N HIS A 209 -18.96 12.86 -2.48
CA HIS A 209 -19.15 12.55 -3.89
C HIS A 209 -19.94 11.26 -4.06
N ASP A 210 -19.40 10.14 -3.58
CA ASP A 210 -20.03 8.81 -3.69
C ASP A 210 -19.38 7.81 -2.71
N VAL A 211 -20.15 6.85 -2.23
CA VAL A 211 -19.69 5.76 -1.36
C VAL A 211 -18.63 4.91 -2.07
N ASN A 212 -18.80 4.61 -3.36
CA ASN A 212 -17.80 3.82 -4.12
C ASN A 212 -16.45 4.54 -4.22
N ALA A 213 -16.47 5.88 -4.28
CA ALA A 213 -15.24 6.65 -4.27
C ALA A 213 -14.52 6.56 -2.91
N VAL A 214 -15.28 6.44 -1.81
CA VAL A 214 -14.70 6.18 -0.48
C VAL A 214 -14.05 4.81 -0.43
N VAL A 215 -14.68 3.78 -0.99
CA VAL A 215 -14.10 2.43 -1.06
C VAL A 215 -12.72 2.47 -1.74
N GLU A 216 -12.63 3.10 -2.91
CA GLU A 216 -11.37 3.27 -3.66
C GLU A 216 -10.31 4.00 -2.82
N TYR A 217 -10.69 5.10 -2.16
CA TYR A 217 -9.82 5.85 -1.26
C TYR A 217 -9.30 5.00 -0.10
N LEU A 218 -10.15 4.18 0.52
CA LEU A 218 -9.79 3.37 1.66
C LEU A 218 -8.87 2.19 1.30
N TRP A 219 -9.03 1.60 0.11
CA TRP A 219 -8.07 0.62 -0.40
C TRP A 219 -6.69 1.25 -0.59
N HIS A 220 -6.60 2.43 -1.21
CA HIS A 220 -5.32 3.14 -1.31
C HIS A 220 -4.69 3.46 0.05
N LEU A 221 -5.51 3.85 1.05
CA LEU A 221 -5.00 4.03 2.41
C LEU A 221 -4.47 2.73 3.01
N LEU A 222 -5.17 1.62 2.81
CA LEU A 222 -4.75 0.32 3.30
C LEU A 222 -3.43 -0.13 2.66
N ASP A 223 -3.31 -0.01 1.34
CA ASP A 223 -2.11 -0.35 0.58
C ASP A 223 -0.91 0.51 0.97
N ALA A 224 -1.16 1.78 1.34
CA ALA A 224 -0.13 2.69 1.87
C ALA A 224 0.17 2.48 3.37
N GLY A 225 -0.41 1.47 4.01
CA GLY A 225 -0.13 1.08 5.40
C GLY A 225 -0.87 1.89 6.48
N TYR A 226 -1.86 2.71 6.13
CA TYR A 226 -2.68 3.47 7.10
C TYR A 226 -3.81 2.62 7.71
N ILE A 227 -3.45 1.44 8.22
CA ILE A 227 -4.38 0.38 8.63
C ILE A 227 -5.42 0.90 9.63
N HIS A 228 -4.98 1.61 10.68
CA HIS A 228 -5.87 2.13 11.71
C HIS A 228 -6.89 3.13 11.17
N GLN A 229 -6.45 4.05 10.31
CA GLN A 229 -7.30 5.08 9.74
C GLN A 229 -8.26 4.50 8.70
N THR A 230 -7.81 3.50 7.92
CA THR A 230 -8.70 2.72 7.06
C THR A 230 -9.83 2.08 7.85
N THR A 231 -9.52 1.38 8.96
CA THR A 231 -10.55 0.76 9.82
C THR A 231 -11.54 1.81 10.35
N ASP A 232 -11.04 2.91 10.91
CA ASP A 232 -11.88 3.95 11.52
C ASP A 232 -12.76 4.66 10.48
N PHE A 233 -12.22 4.95 9.29
CA PHE A 233 -12.99 5.58 8.22
C PHE A 233 -13.97 4.64 7.53
N ALA A 234 -13.63 3.35 7.38
CA ALA A 234 -14.58 2.34 6.89
C ALA A 234 -15.79 2.26 7.83
N LEU A 235 -15.56 2.15 9.14
CA LEU A 235 -16.63 2.12 10.14
C LEU A 235 -17.46 3.41 10.11
N LEU A 236 -16.82 4.58 10.04
CA LEU A 236 -17.52 5.87 9.94
C LEU A 236 -18.36 5.97 8.66
N ALA A 237 -17.86 5.48 7.51
CA ALA A 237 -18.59 5.49 6.25
C ALA A 237 -19.82 4.55 6.30
N LEU A 238 -19.67 3.36 6.88
CA LEU A 238 -20.76 2.43 7.11
C LEU A 238 -21.85 3.05 8.00
N GLN A 239 -21.46 3.71 9.09
CA GLN A 239 -22.39 4.40 9.99
C GLN A 239 -23.15 5.55 9.30
N ARG A 240 -22.46 6.34 8.47
CA ARG A 240 -23.07 7.47 7.76
C ARG A 240 -23.95 7.04 6.56
N SER A 241 -23.74 5.83 6.06
CA SER A 241 -24.51 5.24 4.95
C SER A 241 -25.63 4.31 5.43
N PHE A 242 -25.90 4.29 6.74
CA PHE A 242 -27.02 3.56 7.34
C PHE A 242 -28.34 3.83 6.59
N ASN A 243 -29.12 2.78 6.34
CA ASN A 243 -30.37 2.80 5.56
C ASN A 243 -30.27 3.20 4.08
N LYS A 244 -29.08 3.26 3.47
CA LYS A 244 -28.95 3.40 2.02
C LYS A 244 -28.76 2.04 1.36
N GLU A 245 -29.51 1.75 0.32
CA GLU A 245 -29.25 0.60 -0.55
C GLU A 245 -28.17 1.01 -1.56
N SER A 246 -26.94 0.51 -1.41
CA SER A 246 -25.89 0.72 -2.40
C SER A 246 -24.82 -0.36 -2.30
N GLY A 247 -24.39 -0.92 -3.43
CA GLY A 247 -23.34 -1.95 -3.51
C GLY A 247 -22.04 -1.56 -2.79
N GLY A 248 -21.66 -0.28 -2.81
CA GLY A 248 -20.47 0.20 -2.10
C GLY A 248 -20.48 -0.01 -0.58
N ARG A 249 -21.63 -0.33 0.04
CA ARG A 249 -21.68 -0.69 1.47
C ARG A 249 -21.10 -2.07 1.75
N THR A 250 -21.32 -3.02 0.86
CA THR A 250 -20.70 -4.35 0.93
C THR A 250 -19.19 -4.21 0.75
N ASP A 251 -18.74 -3.38 -0.18
CA ASP A 251 -17.31 -3.13 -0.36
C ASP A 251 -16.67 -2.42 0.84
N LEU A 252 -17.38 -1.49 1.49
CA LEU A 252 -16.91 -0.89 2.74
C LEU A 252 -16.77 -1.93 3.87
N MET A 253 -17.68 -2.91 3.95
CA MET A 253 -17.55 -4.04 4.87
C MET A 253 -16.32 -4.90 4.53
N THR A 254 -16.06 -5.12 3.24
CA THR A 254 -14.86 -5.83 2.79
C THR A 254 -13.58 -5.11 3.19
N VAL A 255 -13.51 -3.79 2.96
CA VAL A 255 -12.39 -2.94 3.39
C VAL A 255 -12.22 -2.99 4.90
N LEU A 256 -13.31 -2.96 5.67
CA LEU A 256 -13.27 -3.12 7.11
C LEU A 256 -12.60 -4.45 7.48
N SER A 257 -13.10 -5.59 6.98
CA SER A 257 -12.53 -6.92 7.24
C SER A 257 -11.05 -7.02 6.84
N ALA A 258 -10.69 -6.53 5.65
CA ALA A 258 -9.30 -6.53 5.18
C ALA A 258 -8.39 -5.66 6.06
N SER A 259 -8.84 -4.46 6.44
CA SER A 259 -8.07 -3.59 7.34
C SER A 259 -7.91 -4.23 8.73
N LEU A 260 -8.91 -4.95 9.24
CA LEU A 260 -8.81 -5.68 10.50
C LEU A 260 -7.81 -6.84 10.41
N ALA A 261 -7.73 -7.49 9.25
CA ALA A 261 -6.77 -8.56 8.98
C ALA A 261 -5.32 -8.07 9.07
N GLU A 262 -5.01 -6.89 8.54
CA GLU A 262 -3.64 -6.35 8.51
C GLU A 262 -3.13 -5.82 9.87
N ARG A 263 -4.01 -5.68 10.87
CA ARG A 263 -3.59 -5.16 12.19
C ARG A 263 -2.68 -6.16 12.92
N SER A 264 -1.64 -5.64 13.56
CA SER A 264 -0.70 -6.42 14.37
C SER A 264 -1.12 -6.62 15.82
N ASP A 265 -1.90 -5.67 16.36
CA ASP A 265 -2.09 -5.53 17.82
C ASP A 265 -3.23 -6.42 18.37
N ASP A 266 -3.11 -6.78 19.65
CA ASP A 266 -4.11 -7.54 20.40
C ASP A 266 -5.30 -6.62 20.73
N TYR A 267 -6.37 -6.76 19.96
CA TYR A 267 -7.37 -5.70 19.78
C TYR A 267 -8.80 -6.14 20.10
N GLY A 268 -8.96 -7.29 20.76
CA GLY A 268 -10.26 -7.78 21.24
C GLY A 268 -11.02 -6.67 21.96
N GLU A 269 -10.36 -5.97 22.90
CA GLU A 269 -10.98 -4.89 23.68
C GLU A 269 -11.44 -3.67 22.86
N TYR A 270 -10.69 -3.24 21.84
CA TYR A 270 -11.11 -2.07 21.07
C TYR A 270 -12.24 -2.38 20.11
N LEU A 271 -12.20 -3.54 19.46
CA LEU A 271 -13.28 -3.94 18.56
C LEU A 271 -14.53 -4.22 19.36
N GLU A 272 -14.41 -4.89 20.50
CA GLU A 272 -15.52 -5.00 21.44
C GLU A 272 -16.00 -3.59 21.81
N TYR A 273 -15.15 -2.63 22.17
CA TYR A 273 -15.60 -1.28 22.52
C TYR A 273 -16.26 -0.49 21.37
N LYS A 274 -15.63 -0.40 20.19
CA LYS A 274 -16.13 0.39 19.06
C LYS A 274 -17.18 -0.32 18.22
N LEU A 275 -17.12 -1.65 18.08
CA LEU A 275 -18.21 -2.41 17.49
C LEU A 275 -19.36 -2.50 18.50
N SER A 276 -19.21 -2.97 19.74
CA SER A 276 -20.38 -3.07 20.64
C SER A 276 -21.14 -1.75 20.84
N ARG A 277 -20.44 -0.61 21.04
CA ARG A 277 -21.09 0.71 21.21
C ARG A 277 -21.37 1.46 19.91
N GLY A 278 -20.49 1.36 18.92
CA GLY A 278 -20.60 2.10 17.66
C GLY A 278 -21.29 1.33 16.54
N SER A 279 -21.37 0.01 16.62
CA SER A 279 -22.06 -0.86 15.66
C SER A 279 -23.48 -1.21 16.09
N THR A 280 -23.99 -0.76 17.24
CA THR A 280 -25.40 -1.00 17.58
C THR A 280 -26.37 -0.61 16.45
N PRO A 281 -26.18 0.51 15.72
CA PRO A 281 -26.96 0.79 14.53
C PRO A 281 -26.67 -0.22 13.40
N LEU A 282 -25.40 -0.52 13.13
CA LEU A 282 -24.99 -1.43 12.04
C LEU A 282 -25.47 -2.88 12.24
N VAL A 283 -25.44 -3.41 13.45
CA VAL A 283 -26.00 -4.73 13.78
C VAL A 283 -27.51 -4.76 13.53
N LYS A 284 -28.20 -3.64 13.74
CA LYS A 284 -29.64 -3.49 13.46
C LYS A 284 -29.92 -3.15 12.00
N ASP A 285 -28.90 -3.00 11.15
CA ASP A 285 -29.07 -2.73 9.73
C ASP A 285 -29.68 -3.96 9.04
N GLY A 286 -30.78 -3.76 8.31
CA GLY A 286 -31.46 -4.86 7.63
C GLY A 286 -30.64 -5.50 6.50
N PHE A 287 -29.64 -4.80 5.96
CA PHE A 287 -28.81 -5.27 4.86
C PHE A 287 -27.46 -5.80 5.33
N LEU A 288 -26.74 -5.03 6.16
CA LEU A 288 -25.40 -5.38 6.65
C LEU A 288 -25.38 -6.08 8.01
N GLY A 289 -26.49 -6.06 8.75
CA GLY A 289 -26.49 -6.44 10.16
C GLY A 289 -26.02 -7.86 10.42
N GLU A 290 -26.34 -8.79 9.52
CA GLU A 290 -25.85 -10.17 9.64
C GLU A 290 -24.34 -10.26 9.39
N GLY A 291 -23.82 -9.65 8.33
CA GLY A 291 -22.37 -9.60 8.08
C GLY A 291 -21.57 -8.99 9.22
N VAL A 292 -22.12 -7.97 9.90
CA VAL A 292 -21.52 -7.37 11.10
C VAL A 292 -21.56 -8.33 12.29
N ARG A 293 -22.67 -9.03 12.53
CA ARG A 293 -22.76 -10.07 13.58
C ARG A 293 -21.76 -11.19 13.32
N GLU A 294 -21.61 -11.59 12.08
CA GLU A 294 -20.66 -12.61 11.64
C GLU A 294 -19.20 -12.19 11.91
N ILE A 295 -18.81 -10.93 11.65
CA ILE A 295 -17.49 -10.42 12.06
C ILE A 295 -17.32 -10.50 13.58
N VAL A 296 -18.31 -10.06 14.36
CA VAL A 296 -18.23 -10.09 15.83
C VAL A 296 -18.09 -11.53 16.34
N ARG A 297 -18.91 -12.45 15.82
CA ARG A 297 -18.82 -13.89 16.16
C ARG A 297 -17.43 -14.46 15.87
N LEU A 298 -16.83 -14.10 14.73
CA LEU A 298 -15.48 -14.52 14.37
C LEU A 298 -14.42 -13.97 15.35
N LEU A 299 -14.56 -12.70 15.77
CA LEU A 299 -13.64 -12.04 16.71
C LEU A 299 -13.74 -12.62 18.13
N ASP A 300 -14.95 -13.00 18.55
CA ASP A 300 -15.21 -13.58 19.88
C ASP A 300 -14.77 -15.05 20.00
N ALA A 301 -14.28 -15.66 18.91
CA ALA A 301 -13.86 -17.06 18.83
C ALA A 301 -14.96 -18.05 19.31
N GLY A 302 -16.23 -17.67 19.17
CA GLY A 302 -17.34 -18.42 19.75
C GLY A 302 -17.81 -19.62 18.92
N ASP A 303 -17.59 -19.59 17.59
CA ASP A 303 -18.14 -20.58 16.66
C ASP A 303 -17.36 -20.59 15.34
N PHE A 304 -17.06 -21.78 14.81
CA PHE A 304 -16.29 -21.96 13.56
C PHE A 304 -17.04 -22.77 12.50
N GLU A 305 -18.34 -23.03 12.70
CA GLU A 305 -19.15 -23.70 11.68
C GLU A 305 -19.42 -22.73 10.53
N ARG A 306 -19.02 -23.12 9.31
CA ARG A 306 -19.17 -22.31 8.09
C ARG A 306 -20.61 -21.84 7.83
N ASP A 307 -21.62 -22.60 8.27
CA ASP A 307 -23.03 -22.32 8.02
C ASP A 307 -23.53 -21.15 8.87
N ASN A 308 -22.79 -20.77 9.91
CA ASN A 308 -23.04 -19.56 10.69
C ASN A 308 -22.54 -18.29 10.01
N TYR A 309 -21.86 -18.39 8.86
CA TYR A 309 -21.28 -17.26 8.12
C TYR A 309 -21.94 -17.05 6.74
N GLY A 310 -23.27 -17.19 6.70
CA GLY A 310 -24.07 -17.18 5.47
C GLY A 310 -24.05 -15.85 4.72
N TRP A 311 -23.96 -14.71 5.43
CA TRP A 311 -23.90 -13.40 4.78
C TRP A 311 -22.62 -13.28 3.96
N TRP A 312 -21.45 -13.59 4.52
CA TRP A 312 -20.20 -13.55 3.76
C TRP A 312 -20.13 -14.59 2.65
N ARG A 313 -20.75 -15.77 2.82
CA ARG A 313 -20.79 -16.78 1.75
C ARG A 313 -21.65 -16.38 0.56
N SER A 314 -22.74 -15.67 0.82
CA SER A 314 -23.64 -15.15 -0.22
C SER A 314 -23.11 -13.88 -0.91
N HIS A 315 -22.03 -13.28 -0.41
CA HIS A 315 -21.45 -12.06 -0.97
C HIS A 315 -19.98 -12.27 -1.37
N GLY A 316 -19.64 -11.95 -2.62
CA GLY A 316 -18.23 -11.95 -3.05
C GLY A 316 -17.70 -13.28 -3.55
N PHE A 317 -18.55 -14.11 -4.12
CA PHE A 317 -18.11 -15.16 -5.03
C PHE A 317 -18.20 -14.66 -6.47
N GLU A 318 -17.10 -14.13 -6.98
CA GLU A 318 -16.95 -13.84 -8.40
C GLU A 318 -15.73 -14.52 -8.99
N ILE A 319 -15.91 -14.99 -10.22
CA ILE A 319 -14.89 -15.70 -10.99
C ILE A 319 -13.76 -14.73 -11.34
N GLU A 320 -14.11 -13.49 -11.69
CA GLU A 320 -13.20 -12.43 -12.09
C GLU A 320 -12.40 -11.87 -10.88
N ASP A 321 -11.33 -11.12 -11.18
CA ASP A 321 -10.62 -10.35 -10.17
C ASP A 321 -11.47 -9.12 -9.78
N PRO A 322 -11.48 -8.71 -8.50
CA PRO A 322 -12.23 -7.53 -8.12
C PRO A 322 -11.62 -6.30 -8.81
N PRO A 323 -12.44 -5.32 -9.23
CA PRO A 323 -11.93 -4.11 -9.88
C PRO A 323 -10.98 -3.32 -8.97
N ILE A 324 -11.13 -3.47 -7.65
CA ILE A 324 -10.25 -2.92 -6.63
C ILE A 324 -10.25 -3.80 -5.38
N GLY A 325 -9.07 -3.99 -4.76
CA GLY A 325 -8.96 -4.64 -3.46
C GLY A 325 -9.30 -6.12 -3.47
N LEU A 326 -10.28 -6.52 -2.66
CA LEU A 326 -10.71 -7.90 -2.44
C LEU A 326 -12.22 -8.05 -2.68
N TRP A 327 -12.64 -9.27 -3.03
CA TRP A 327 -14.04 -9.65 -2.90
C TRP A 327 -14.46 -9.75 -1.43
N PRO A 328 -15.75 -9.54 -1.09
CA PRO A 328 -16.24 -9.65 0.28
C PRO A 328 -15.83 -10.92 1.01
N LEU A 329 -16.07 -12.09 0.41
CA LEU A 329 -15.65 -13.37 0.96
C LEU A 329 -14.14 -13.45 1.21
N ASP A 330 -13.31 -12.94 0.29
CA ASP A 330 -11.86 -12.94 0.42
C ASP A 330 -11.37 -11.99 1.53
N GLY A 331 -12.04 -10.85 1.73
CA GLY A 331 -11.79 -9.94 2.85
C GLY A 331 -12.09 -10.59 4.20
N PHE A 332 -13.19 -11.34 4.30
CA PHE A 332 -13.53 -12.10 5.51
C PHE A 332 -12.55 -13.25 5.78
N ARG A 333 -12.16 -14.00 4.74
CA ARG A 333 -11.14 -15.05 4.83
C ARG A 333 -9.78 -14.50 5.27
N ALA A 334 -9.38 -13.35 4.76
CA ALA A 334 -8.16 -12.67 5.20
C ALA A 334 -8.20 -12.37 6.71
N LEU A 335 -9.35 -11.89 7.22
CA LEU A 335 -9.54 -11.66 8.66
C LEU A 335 -9.40 -12.96 9.46
N ALA A 336 -10.10 -14.02 9.06
CA ALA A 336 -10.01 -15.33 9.73
C ALA A 336 -8.56 -15.86 9.74
N ARG A 337 -7.82 -15.77 8.63
CA ARG A 337 -6.40 -16.16 8.57
C ARG A 337 -5.51 -15.32 9.49
N SER A 338 -5.76 -14.02 9.58
CA SER A 338 -5.00 -13.15 10.49
C SER A 338 -5.24 -13.53 11.95
N LEU A 339 -6.49 -13.81 12.33
CA LEU A 339 -6.84 -14.28 13.68
C LEU A 339 -6.21 -15.63 13.98
N GLY A 340 -6.21 -16.57 13.03
CA GLY A 340 -5.49 -17.85 13.17
C GLY A 340 -3.99 -17.65 13.36
N SER A 341 -3.39 -16.71 12.63
CA SER A 341 -1.96 -16.36 12.78
C SER A 341 -1.67 -15.74 14.15
N ARG A 342 -2.58 -14.92 14.70
CA ARG A 342 -2.48 -14.36 16.06
C ARG A 342 -2.57 -15.46 17.11
N ALA A 343 -3.58 -16.33 17.01
CA ALA A 343 -3.78 -17.48 17.90
C ALA A 343 -2.53 -18.38 17.91
N LYS A 344 -1.95 -18.66 16.73
CA LYS A 344 -0.69 -19.41 16.59
C LYS A 344 0.47 -18.73 17.32
N ARG A 345 0.64 -17.40 17.17
CA ARG A 345 1.73 -16.64 17.83
C ARG A 345 1.65 -16.69 19.36
N ILE A 346 0.45 -16.66 19.93
CA ILE A 346 0.24 -16.78 21.39
C ILE A 346 0.25 -18.23 21.88
N GLY A 347 0.48 -19.20 20.98
CA GLY A 347 0.57 -20.63 21.31
C GLY A 347 -0.77 -21.37 21.38
N ASN A 348 -1.89 -20.72 21.07
CA ASN A 348 -3.20 -21.37 21.00
C ASN A 348 -3.42 -22.04 19.63
N LEU A 349 -2.83 -23.22 19.47
CA LEU A 349 -2.80 -23.94 18.19
C LEU A 349 -4.17 -24.51 17.77
N GLU A 350 -5.00 -24.90 18.74
CA GLU A 350 -6.36 -25.40 18.46
C GLU A 350 -7.23 -24.30 17.85
N LEU A 351 -7.20 -23.11 18.47
CA LEU A 351 -7.89 -21.95 17.95
C LEU A 351 -7.34 -21.52 16.58
N ALA A 352 -6.01 -21.58 16.39
CA ALA A 352 -5.39 -21.31 15.10
C ALA A 352 -5.88 -22.28 14.01
N GLU A 353 -5.92 -23.59 14.31
CA GLU A 353 -6.47 -24.62 13.43
C GLU A 353 -7.93 -24.30 13.05
N ALA A 354 -8.77 -23.95 14.02
CA ALA A 354 -10.18 -23.62 13.78
C ALA A 354 -10.35 -22.42 12.82
N TYR A 355 -9.59 -21.33 13.03
CA TYR A 355 -9.60 -20.18 12.13
C TYR A 355 -9.13 -20.50 10.71
N PHE A 356 -8.04 -21.26 10.57
CA PHE A 356 -7.53 -21.63 9.25
C PHE A 356 -8.48 -22.56 8.50
N ARG A 357 -9.09 -23.54 9.20
CA ARG A 357 -10.13 -24.40 8.61
C ARG A 357 -11.34 -23.60 8.18
N LEU A 358 -11.87 -22.72 9.03
CA LEU A 358 -12.99 -21.84 8.66
C LEU A 358 -12.68 -21.06 7.39
N ALA A 359 -11.52 -20.39 7.32
CA ALA A 359 -11.12 -19.62 6.14
C ALA A 359 -11.05 -20.48 4.86
N ALA A 360 -10.45 -21.68 4.96
CA ALA A 360 -10.37 -22.63 3.85
C ALA A 360 -11.77 -23.08 3.38
N ASP A 361 -12.62 -23.47 4.32
CA ASP A 361 -13.89 -24.18 4.09
C ASP A 361 -15.12 -23.28 3.88
N MET A 362 -14.97 -21.95 3.91
CA MET A 362 -16.09 -21.02 3.74
C MET A 362 -16.93 -21.29 2.48
N GLU A 363 -16.29 -21.62 1.36
CA GLU A 363 -16.97 -21.93 0.10
C GLU A 363 -16.39 -23.24 -0.49
N PRO A 364 -17.16 -24.33 -0.54
CA PRO A 364 -16.66 -25.66 -0.92
C PRO A 364 -15.99 -25.73 -2.29
N TRP A 365 -16.48 -24.93 -3.24
CA TRP A 365 -16.02 -24.93 -4.64
C TRP A 365 -14.96 -23.84 -4.92
N ASN A 366 -14.53 -23.13 -3.89
CA ASN A 366 -13.56 -22.05 -3.99
C ASN A 366 -12.73 -21.98 -2.70
N ILE A 367 -11.91 -23.00 -2.45
CA ILE A 367 -11.09 -23.10 -1.23
C ILE A 367 -10.08 -21.97 -1.18
N ASP A 368 -9.86 -21.36 0.00
CA ASP A 368 -8.79 -20.39 0.20
C ASP A 368 -7.42 -21.10 0.25
N PRO A 369 -6.57 -20.99 -0.78
CA PRO A 369 -5.29 -21.70 -0.81
C PRO A 369 -4.34 -21.18 0.27
N MET A 370 -4.40 -19.90 0.63
CA MET A 370 -3.53 -19.33 1.66
C MET A 370 -3.88 -19.87 3.06
N ALA A 371 -5.15 -20.20 3.30
CA ALA A 371 -5.60 -20.78 4.57
C ALA A 371 -5.11 -22.22 4.73
N VAL A 372 -5.26 -23.04 3.69
CA VAL A 372 -4.76 -24.42 3.66
C VAL A 372 -3.25 -24.46 3.87
N ARG A 373 -2.52 -23.54 3.21
CA ARG A 373 -1.07 -23.39 3.38
C ARG A 373 -0.67 -23.08 4.82
N ALA A 374 -1.33 -22.10 5.44
CA ALA A 374 -1.06 -21.71 6.83
C ALA A 374 -1.35 -22.86 7.81
N LEU A 375 -2.43 -23.61 7.57
CA LEU A 375 -2.80 -24.80 8.34
C LEU A 375 -1.70 -25.88 8.27
N VAL A 376 -1.27 -26.23 7.05
CA VAL A 376 -0.27 -27.27 6.84
C VAL A 376 1.11 -26.86 7.35
N GLN A 377 1.51 -25.60 7.16
CA GLN A 377 2.76 -25.07 7.73
C GLN A 377 2.75 -25.14 9.26
N MET A 378 1.62 -24.84 9.89
CA MET A 378 1.48 -25.00 11.35
C MET A 378 1.65 -26.46 11.79
N TYR A 379 1.10 -27.43 11.06
CA TYR A 379 1.33 -28.86 11.36
C TYR A 379 2.78 -29.27 11.17
N ALA A 380 3.45 -28.77 10.12
CA ALA A 380 4.86 -29.02 9.85
C ALA A 380 5.76 -28.56 10.99
N GLU A 381 5.56 -27.33 11.48
CA GLU A 381 6.31 -26.76 12.61
C GLU A 381 6.13 -27.57 13.91
N LYS A 382 5.06 -28.38 14.01
CA LYS A 382 4.76 -29.25 15.14
C LYS A 382 5.07 -30.72 14.85
N ASN A 383 5.68 -31.04 13.71
CA ASN A 383 5.97 -32.39 13.25
C ASN A 383 4.72 -33.31 13.22
N GLN A 384 3.54 -32.76 12.93
CA GLN A 384 2.27 -33.48 12.86
C GLN A 384 2.00 -33.98 11.44
N PHE A 385 2.88 -34.84 10.91
CA PHE A 385 2.82 -35.29 9.51
C PHE A 385 1.52 -36.00 9.13
N ASN A 386 0.94 -36.77 10.05
CA ASN A 386 -0.37 -37.39 9.85
C ASN A 386 -1.51 -36.38 9.59
N LYS A 387 -1.43 -35.18 10.20
CA LYS A 387 -2.39 -34.09 9.93
C LYS A 387 -2.12 -33.40 8.60
N ILE A 388 -0.87 -33.40 8.13
CA ILE A 388 -0.51 -32.88 6.80
C ILE A 388 -1.15 -33.77 5.72
N ASP A 389 -0.99 -35.09 5.83
CA ASP A 389 -1.60 -36.04 4.90
C ASP A 389 -3.13 -35.91 4.90
N ALA A 390 -3.75 -35.86 6.08
CA ALA A 390 -5.20 -35.68 6.19
C ALA A 390 -5.69 -34.35 5.57
N ALA A 391 -4.94 -33.26 5.72
CA ALA A 391 -5.29 -31.98 5.10
C ALA A 391 -5.14 -32.03 3.58
N LEU A 392 -4.11 -32.70 3.06
CA LEU A 392 -3.94 -32.90 1.62
C LEU A 392 -5.08 -33.73 1.04
N ASP A 393 -5.43 -34.86 1.65
CA ASP A 393 -6.55 -35.69 1.23
C ASP A 393 -7.86 -34.90 1.24
N GLN A 394 -8.05 -34.04 2.24
CA GLN A 394 -9.25 -33.21 2.37
C GLN A 394 -9.36 -32.12 1.30
N TYR A 395 -8.27 -31.41 0.98
CA TYR A 395 -8.31 -30.17 0.19
C TYR A 395 -7.75 -30.26 -1.22
N GLN A 396 -6.96 -31.30 -1.55
CA GLN A 396 -6.23 -31.36 -2.82
C GLN A 396 -7.17 -31.28 -4.03
N VAL A 397 -8.27 -32.06 -4.03
CA VAL A 397 -9.23 -32.10 -5.15
C VAL A 397 -9.81 -30.71 -5.39
N GLN A 398 -10.28 -30.05 -4.33
CA GLN A 398 -10.91 -28.75 -4.38
C GLN A 398 -9.91 -27.65 -4.74
N LEU A 399 -8.63 -27.76 -4.33
CA LEU A 399 -7.57 -26.85 -4.79
C LEU A 399 -7.35 -26.96 -6.30
N PHE A 400 -7.39 -28.16 -6.88
CA PHE A 400 -7.30 -28.34 -8.33
C PHE A 400 -8.54 -27.83 -9.07
N GLU A 401 -9.74 -28.07 -8.54
CA GLU A 401 -10.98 -27.56 -9.12
C GLU A 401 -11.02 -26.03 -9.09
N SER A 402 -10.69 -25.43 -7.95
CA SER A 402 -10.65 -23.98 -7.77
C SER A 402 -9.57 -23.32 -8.63
N LYS A 403 -8.40 -23.97 -8.77
CA LYS A 403 -7.36 -23.56 -9.73
C LYS A 403 -7.88 -23.60 -11.17
N SER A 404 -8.59 -24.67 -11.55
CA SER A 404 -9.17 -24.80 -12.89
C SER A 404 -10.21 -23.72 -13.17
N SER A 405 -11.02 -23.35 -12.17
CA SER A 405 -11.91 -22.18 -12.23
C SER A 405 -11.15 -20.87 -12.41
N ALA A 406 -10.04 -20.67 -11.70
CA ALA A 406 -9.19 -19.48 -11.87
C ALA A 406 -8.56 -19.39 -13.29
N TYR A 407 -8.21 -20.53 -13.90
CA TYR A 407 -7.78 -20.58 -15.31
C TYR A 407 -8.88 -20.15 -16.27
N ARG A 408 -10.11 -20.65 -16.08
CA ARG A 408 -11.28 -20.23 -16.88
C ARG A 408 -11.56 -18.74 -16.74
N ALA A 409 -11.33 -18.20 -15.54
CA ALA A 409 -11.44 -16.77 -15.22
C ALA A 409 -10.34 -15.90 -15.81
N SER A 410 -9.22 -16.49 -16.26
CA SER A 410 -7.99 -15.76 -16.57
C SER A 410 -7.43 -14.92 -15.40
N SER A 411 -7.74 -15.30 -14.15
CA SER A 411 -7.26 -14.61 -12.94
C SER A 411 -5.81 -15.04 -12.62
N ALA A 412 -4.85 -14.31 -13.17
CA ALA A 412 -3.42 -14.61 -13.00
C ALA A 412 -3.00 -14.61 -11.51
N SER A 413 -3.57 -13.72 -10.70
CA SER A 413 -3.29 -13.62 -9.27
C SER A 413 -3.78 -14.86 -8.50
N LYS A 414 -5.00 -15.34 -8.76
CA LYS A 414 -5.52 -16.56 -8.13
C LYS A 414 -4.73 -17.79 -8.62
N ILE A 415 -4.44 -17.88 -9.92
CA ILE A 415 -3.65 -18.98 -10.49
C ILE A 415 -2.28 -19.07 -9.80
N PHE A 416 -1.58 -17.93 -9.62
CA PHE A 416 -0.33 -17.85 -8.86
C PHE A 416 -0.47 -18.45 -7.45
N LEU A 417 -1.48 -18.00 -6.68
CA LEU A 417 -1.67 -18.44 -5.29
C LEU A 417 -1.95 -19.95 -5.18
N TYR A 418 -2.73 -20.52 -6.11
CA TYR A 418 -2.99 -21.97 -6.14
C TYR A 418 -1.72 -22.76 -6.47
N HIS A 419 -0.94 -22.32 -7.46
CA HIS A 419 0.33 -22.96 -7.81
C HIS A 419 1.36 -22.86 -6.68
N GLN A 420 1.50 -21.68 -6.07
CA GLN A 420 2.35 -21.50 -4.89
C GLN A 420 1.96 -22.48 -3.78
N THR A 421 0.68 -22.52 -3.44
CA THR A 421 0.17 -23.36 -2.35
C THR A 421 0.41 -24.83 -2.63
N LEU A 422 -0.02 -25.34 -3.79
CA LEU A 422 0.20 -26.75 -4.15
C LEU A 422 1.70 -27.10 -4.20
N GLY A 423 2.54 -26.19 -4.69
CA GLY A 423 3.98 -26.39 -4.76
C GLY A 423 4.65 -26.50 -3.40
N GLU A 424 4.34 -25.58 -2.48
CA GLU A 424 4.84 -25.60 -1.10
C GLU A 424 4.32 -26.83 -0.33
N LEU A 425 3.05 -27.20 -0.54
CA LEU A 425 2.44 -28.40 0.06
C LEU A 425 3.12 -29.69 -0.43
N TYR A 426 3.36 -29.83 -1.73
CA TYR A 426 4.04 -31.01 -2.27
C TYR A 426 5.51 -31.08 -1.89
N ALA A 427 6.18 -29.93 -1.77
CA ALA A 427 7.56 -29.89 -1.29
C ALA A 427 7.68 -30.40 0.15
N LEU A 428 6.70 -30.08 1.00
CA LEU A 428 6.68 -30.48 2.40
C LEU A 428 6.60 -32.01 2.60
N ILE A 429 5.87 -32.71 1.72
CA ILE A 429 5.78 -34.18 1.70
C ILE A 429 6.81 -34.83 0.75
N GLU A 430 7.82 -34.06 0.33
CA GLU A 430 8.89 -34.48 -0.59
C GLU A 430 8.41 -35.06 -1.93
N ARG A 431 7.23 -34.65 -2.41
CA ARG A 431 6.68 -35.01 -3.73
C ARG A 431 7.25 -34.10 -4.82
N TRP A 432 8.57 -34.16 -5.02
CA TRP A 432 9.31 -33.27 -5.91
C TRP A 432 8.92 -33.40 -7.39
N GLY A 433 8.82 -34.62 -7.90
CA GLY A 433 8.40 -34.94 -9.27
C GLY A 433 9.22 -34.27 -10.38
N SER A 434 8.57 -33.67 -11.38
CA SER A 434 9.22 -33.03 -12.53
C SER A 434 8.33 -31.95 -13.15
N SER A 435 8.90 -31.12 -14.02
CA SER A 435 8.18 -30.06 -14.76
C SER A 435 7.06 -30.54 -15.69
N GLY A 436 6.94 -31.85 -15.93
CA GLY A 436 5.84 -32.45 -16.71
C GLY A 436 4.72 -33.04 -15.86
N ARG A 437 4.92 -33.18 -14.54
CA ARG A 437 3.96 -33.82 -13.64
C ARG A 437 3.15 -32.80 -12.89
N THR A 438 1.88 -32.64 -13.28
CA THR A 438 0.95 -31.66 -12.70
C THR A 438 0.69 -31.86 -11.20
N ASP A 439 1.06 -33.00 -10.64
CA ASP A 439 0.93 -33.38 -9.24
C ASP A 439 2.28 -33.33 -8.49
N SER A 440 3.17 -32.41 -8.86
CA SER A 440 4.52 -32.31 -8.28
C SER A 440 4.92 -30.92 -7.84
N ALA A 441 5.81 -30.82 -6.84
CA ALA A 441 6.28 -29.55 -6.32
C ALA A 441 6.98 -28.70 -7.40
N ILE A 442 7.85 -29.31 -8.21
CA ILE A 442 8.60 -28.63 -9.28
C ILE A 442 7.63 -27.99 -10.28
N PHE A 443 6.69 -28.77 -10.84
CA PHE A 443 5.70 -28.25 -11.79
C PHE A 443 4.93 -27.05 -11.21
N GLN A 444 4.44 -27.19 -9.97
CA GLN A 444 3.61 -26.16 -9.36
C GLN A 444 4.40 -24.87 -9.11
N LEU A 445 5.63 -24.96 -8.61
CA LEU A 445 6.46 -23.78 -8.32
C LEU A 445 7.01 -23.12 -9.60
N GLU A 446 7.34 -23.86 -10.65
CA GLU A 446 7.68 -23.28 -11.96
C GLU A 446 6.52 -22.42 -12.50
N HIS A 447 5.29 -22.95 -12.45
CA HIS A 447 4.12 -22.22 -12.90
C HIS A 447 3.83 -21.01 -12.00
N ALA A 448 4.00 -21.11 -10.68
CA ALA A 448 3.92 -19.95 -9.80
C ALA A 448 4.92 -18.86 -10.21
N ARG A 449 6.17 -19.23 -10.51
CA ARG A 449 7.18 -18.29 -10.99
C ARG A 449 6.74 -17.60 -12.29
N ASP A 450 6.28 -18.38 -13.27
CA ASP A 450 5.84 -17.85 -14.57
C ASP A 450 4.67 -16.87 -14.42
N PHE A 451 3.67 -17.19 -13.59
CA PHE A 451 2.55 -16.30 -13.35
C PHE A 451 2.96 -15.03 -12.58
N SER A 452 3.89 -15.14 -11.63
CA SER A 452 4.46 -13.95 -10.95
C SER A 452 5.15 -13.01 -11.93
N MET A 453 5.95 -13.54 -12.85
CA MET A 453 6.62 -12.74 -13.88
C MET A 453 5.61 -12.08 -14.83
N ARG A 454 4.58 -12.81 -15.28
CA ARG A 454 3.50 -12.25 -16.11
C ARG A 454 2.71 -11.15 -15.40
N LEU A 455 2.46 -11.31 -14.10
CA LEU A 455 1.79 -10.29 -13.29
C LEU A 455 2.64 -9.03 -13.19
N ALA A 456 3.95 -9.18 -12.98
CA ALA A 456 4.87 -8.05 -12.97
C ALA A 456 4.98 -7.35 -14.32
N ASP A 457 5.03 -8.09 -15.44
CA ASP A 457 5.12 -7.52 -16.79
C ASP A 457 3.85 -6.72 -17.17
N ARG A 458 2.71 -7.03 -16.56
CA ARG A 458 1.44 -6.32 -16.76
C ARG A 458 1.24 -5.14 -15.81
N SER A 459 2.03 -5.06 -14.74
CA SER A 459 1.87 -4.05 -13.70
C SER A 459 2.76 -2.84 -14.01
N GLU A 460 2.16 -1.66 -14.10
CA GLU A 460 2.92 -0.39 -14.15
C GLU A 460 3.62 -0.10 -12.81
N GLU A 461 3.08 -0.68 -11.73
CA GLU A 461 3.57 -0.51 -10.36
C GLU A 461 4.32 -1.74 -9.87
N LYS A 462 5.02 -1.61 -8.73
CA LYS A 462 5.68 -2.73 -8.08
C LYS A 462 4.63 -3.79 -7.68
N LEU A 463 4.80 -5.01 -8.16
CA LEU A 463 3.91 -6.12 -7.83
C LEU A 463 3.82 -6.31 -6.31
N PRO A 464 2.62 -6.45 -5.70
CA PRO A 464 2.50 -6.72 -4.27
C PRO A 464 3.30 -7.96 -3.84
N GLU A 465 3.92 -7.93 -2.66
CA GLU A 465 4.81 -9.01 -2.17
C GLU A 465 4.13 -10.39 -2.18
N LYS A 466 2.84 -10.45 -1.85
CA LYS A 466 2.04 -11.69 -1.88
C LYS A 466 1.91 -12.35 -3.25
N TYR A 467 2.23 -11.65 -4.33
CA TYR A 467 2.21 -12.18 -5.70
C TYR A 467 3.62 -12.29 -6.31
N GLN A 468 4.66 -11.94 -5.55
CA GLN A 468 6.05 -12.11 -5.97
C GLN A 468 6.48 -13.56 -5.74
N PHE A 469 7.16 -14.17 -6.71
CA PHE A 469 7.91 -15.39 -6.48
C PHE A 469 9.08 -15.02 -5.57
N THR A 470 9.05 -15.45 -4.30
CA THR A 470 9.95 -14.95 -3.25
C THR A 470 11.25 -15.79 -3.14
N PRO A 471 12.33 -15.28 -2.50
CA PRO A 471 13.55 -16.06 -2.30
C PRO A 471 13.35 -17.42 -1.61
N PRO A 472 12.48 -17.56 -0.58
CA PRO A 472 12.12 -18.88 -0.05
C PRO A 472 11.53 -19.84 -1.09
N MET A 473 10.68 -19.36 -2.01
CA MET A 473 10.11 -20.22 -3.07
C MET A 473 11.17 -20.68 -4.06
N VAL A 474 12.15 -19.81 -4.37
CA VAL A 474 13.32 -20.16 -5.20
C VAL A 474 14.15 -21.24 -4.54
N GLU A 475 14.35 -21.15 -3.22
CA GLU A 475 15.07 -22.17 -2.45
C GLU A 475 14.37 -23.53 -2.50
N VAL A 476 13.05 -23.56 -2.30
CA VAL A 476 12.26 -24.79 -2.37
C VAL A 476 12.31 -25.42 -3.76
N LEU A 477 12.18 -24.61 -4.83
CA LEU A 477 12.26 -25.11 -6.20
C LEU A 477 13.67 -25.60 -6.55
N ALA A 478 14.72 -24.85 -6.16
CA ALA A 478 16.11 -25.28 -6.34
C ALA A 478 16.40 -26.60 -5.62
N THR A 479 15.93 -26.74 -4.37
CA THR A 479 16.00 -27.99 -3.61
C THR A 479 15.32 -29.14 -4.36
N GLY A 480 14.15 -28.89 -4.94
CA GLY A 480 13.44 -29.89 -5.75
C GLY A 480 14.26 -30.37 -6.95
N TYR A 481 14.90 -29.46 -7.68
CA TYR A 481 15.81 -29.84 -8.77
C TYR A 481 17.01 -30.65 -8.27
N GLU A 482 17.67 -30.23 -7.17
CA GLU A 482 18.78 -30.97 -6.59
C GLU A 482 18.38 -32.40 -6.16
N LYS A 483 17.25 -32.53 -5.45
CA LYS A 483 16.70 -33.82 -5.00
C LYS A 483 16.31 -34.76 -6.15
N THR A 484 16.05 -34.21 -7.32
CA THR A 484 15.69 -34.97 -8.53
C THR A 484 16.86 -35.12 -9.50
N GLY A 485 18.09 -34.82 -9.07
CA GLY A 485 19.31 -35.03 -9.86
C GLY A 485 19.56 -33.98 -10.94
N GLN A 486 19.01 -32.78 -10.78
CA GLN A 486 19.08 -31.66 -11.74
C GLN A 486 19.79 -30.41 -11.16
N PRO A 487 21.01 -30.52 -10.59
CA PRO A 487 21.68 -29.39 -9.93
C PRO A 487 21.99 -28.20 -10.88
N VAL A 488 22.14 -28.48 -12.18
CA VAL A 488 22.32 -27.44 -13.21
C VAL A 488 21.08 -26.56 -13.32
N GLU A 489 19.88 -27.14 -13.23
CA GLU A 489 18.61 -26.40 -13.26
C GLU A 489 18.40 -25.57 -11.99
N ALA A 490 18.80 -26.10 -10.82
CA ALA A 490 18.81 -25.34 -9.57
C ALA A 490 19.69 -24.07 -9.67
N THR A 491 20.88 -24.22 -10.25
CA THR A 491 21.83 -23.11 -10.45
C THR A 491 21.30 -22.10 -11.46
N ARG A 492 20.75 -22.58 -12.59
CA ARG A 492 20.11 -21.73 -13.61
C ARG A 492 18.98 -20.91 -13.01
N LEU A 493 18.07 -21.54 -12.26
CA LEU A 493 16.96 -20.88 -11.59
C LEU A 493 17.43 -19.72 -10.71
N ARG A 494 18.46 -19.95 -9.88
CA ARG A 494 18.99 -18.93 -8.96
C ARG A 494 19.56 -17.72 -9.71
N ILE A 495 20.31 -17.95 -10.79
CA ILE A 495 20.87 -16.88 -11.63
C ILE A 495 19.74 -16.13 -12.35
N ASP A 496 18.83 -16.84 -13.02
CA ASP A 496 17.71 -16.23 -13.75
C ASP A 496 16.84 -15.36 -12.81
N GLN A 497 16.60 -15.84 -11.58
CA GLN A 497 15.82 -15.08 -10.61
C GLN A 497 16.59 -13.91 -9.99
N ALA A 498 17.90 -14.05 -9.76
CA ALA A 498 18.74 -12.94 -9.29
C ALA A 498 18.74 -11.78 -10.29
N GLU A 499 18.86 -12.08 -11.59
CA GLU A 499 18.75 -11.07 -12.66
C GLU A 499 17.38 -10.39 -12.67
N TYR A 500 16.31 -11.16 -12.53
CA TYR A 500 14.96 -10.61 -12.43
C TYR A 500 14.80 -9.67 -11.22
N TYR A 501 15.28 -10.07 -10.05
CA TYR A 501 15.26 -9.22 -8.86
C TYR A 501 16.13 -7.97 -9.00
N GLN A 502 17.29 -8.07 -9.64
CA GLN A 502 18.13 -6.89 -9.92
C GLN A 502 17.42 -5.92 -10.88
N LYS A 503 16.81 -6.43 -11.96
CA LYS A 503 16.02 -5.63 -12.91
C LYS A 503 14.85 -4.90 -12.24
N THR A 504 14.26 -5.50 -11.21
CA THR A 504 13.15 -4.93 -10.43
C THR A 504 13.63 -4.17 -9.18
N ASN A 505 14.92 -3.87 -9.09
CA ASN A 505 15.58 -3.15 -7.99
C ASN A 505 15.36 -3.79 -6.60
N ASN A 506 15.22 -5.12 -6.54
CA ASN A 506 15.16 -5.91 -5.32
C ASN A 506 16.52 -6.57 -5.01
N ILE A 507 17.53 -5.74 -4.80
CA ILE A 507 18.94 -6.17 -4.63
C ILE A 507 19.11 -7.16 -3.47
N LYS A 508 18.36 -6.98 -2.37
CA LYS A 508 18.40 -7.90 -1.22
C LYS A 508 17.93 -9.30 -1.59
N ALA A 509 16.84 -9.41 -2.35
CA ALA A 509 16.33 -10.70 -2.82
C ALA A 509 17.31 -11.34 -3.83
N ALA A 510 17.88 -10.55 -4.75
CA ALA A 510 18.90 -11.00 -5.69
C ALA A 510 20.11 -11.61 -4.96
N GLY A 511 20.63 -10.91 -3.94
CA GLY A 511 21.75 -11.42 -3.13
C GLY A 511 21.42 -12.73 -2.44
N ARG A 512 20.22 -12.83 -1.85
CA ARG A 512 19.79 -14.02 -1.10
C ARG A 512 19.73 -15.28 -1.98
N VAL A 513 19.18 -15.18 -3.19
CA VAL A 513 19.06 -16.35 -4.08
C VAL A 513 20.37 -16.72 -4.76
N LEU A 514 21.28 -15.74 -4.91
CA LEU A 514 22.58 -15.94 -5.54
C LEU A 514 23.64 -16.48 -4.56
N ALA A 515 23.49 -16.23 -3.25
CA ALA A 515 24.47 -16.63 -2.22
C ALA A 515 24.85 -18.13 -2.23
N PRO A 516 23.93 -19.09 -2.51
CA PRO A 516 24.30 -20.51 -2.58
C PRO A 516 25.08 -20.92 -3.84
N VAL A 517 25.15 -20.06 -4.86
CA VAL A 517 25.79 -20.37 -6.15
C VAL A 517 27.32 -20.33 -6.03
N ARG A 518 27.98 -21.44 -6.33
CA ARG A 518 29.44 -21.53 -6.35
C ARG A 518 29.96 -21.35 -7.77
N GLU A 519 30.89 -20.41 -7.95
CA GLU A 519 31.44 -20.08 -9.27
C GLU A 519 32.12 -21.28 -9.95
N ALA A 520 32.75 -22.17 -9.18
CA ALA A 520 33.41 -23.37 -9.70
C ALA A 520 32.45 -24.38 -10.34
N ASP A 521 31.16 -24.32 -9.98
CA ASP A 521 30.13 -25.25 -10.47
C ASP A 521 29.42 -24.70 -11.72
N LEU A 522 29.80 -23.50 -12.20
CA LEU A 522 29.16 -22.83 -13.33
C LEU A 522 29.74 -23.27 -14.67
N SER A 523 28.87 -23.47 -15.66
CA SER A 523 29.28 -23.49 -17.07
C SER A 523 29.80 -22.12 -17.50
N SER A 524 30.52 -22.06 -18.63
CA SER A 524 31.04 -20.79 -19.17
C SER A 524 29.95 -19.74 -19.41
N SER A 525 28.76 -20.14 -19.87
CA SER A 525 27.65 -19.20 -20.11
C SER A 525 27.07 -18.64 -18.80
N TYR A 526 26.90 -19.47 -17.76
CA TYR A 526 26.41 -19.01 -16.47
C TYR A 526 27.46 -18.24 -15.69
N LYS A 527 28.74 -18.56 -15.86
CA LYS A 527 29.84 -17.82 -15.23
C LYS A 527 29.84 -16.35 -15.65
N THR A 528 29.73 -16.06 -16.94
CA THR A 528 29.65 -14.67 -17.43
C THR A 528 28.46 -13.91 -16.84
N ARG A 529 27.29 -14.55 -16.75
CA ARG A 529 26.08 -13.95 -16.15
C ARG A 529 26.25 -13.68 -14.65
N TYR A 530 26.80 -14.65 -13.93
CA TYR A 530 27.12 -14.52 -12.50
C TYR A 530 28.14 -13.41 -12.23
N GLU A 531 29.19 -13.30 -13.03
CA GLU A 531 30.17 -12.20 -12.96
C GLU A 531 29.52 -10.85 -13.25
N SER A 532 28.62 -10.78 -14.24
CA SER A 532 27.86 -9.56 -14.54
C SER A 532 26.96 -9.12 -13.39
N LEU A 533 26.27 -10.06 -12.73
CA LEU A 533 25.51 -9.78 -11.51
C LEU A 533 26.42 -9.21 -10.41
N LYS A 534 27.55 -9.88 -10.14
CA LYS A 534 28.51 -9.46 -9.09
C LYS A 534 29.23 -8.14 -9.40
N ALA A 535 29.26 -7.70 -10.65
CA ALA A 535 29.82 -6.40 -11.02
C ALA A 535 28.95 -5.22 -10.51
N SER A 536 27.68 -5.43 -10.15
CA SER A 536 26.87 -4.41 -9.47
C SER A 536 27.41 -4.13 -8.07
N PRO A 537 27.84 -2.89 -7.77
CA PRO A 537 28.38 -2.54 -6.46
C PRO A 537 27.39 -2.84 -5.32
N GLU A 538 26.10 -2.58 -5.54
CA GLU A 538 25.03 -2.80 -4.56
C GLU A 538 24.85 -4.28 -4.24
N LEU A 539 24.82 -5.14 -5.28
CA LEU A 539 24.68 -6.57 -5.10
C LEU A 539 25.92 -7.18 -4.44
N ASN A 540 27.12 -6.74 -4.84
CA ASN A 540 28.36 -7.21 -4.23
C ASN A 540 28.43 -6.86 -2.74
N LEU A 541 28.05 -5.64 -2.37
CA LEU A 541 27.96 -5.23 -0.97
C LEU A 541 26.97 -6.12 -0.19
N GLN A 542 25.80 -6.42 -0.78
CA GLN A 542 24.81 -7.29 -0.16
C GLN A 542 25.32 -8.72 0.06
N LEU A 543 26.05 -9.28 -0.91
CA LEU A 543 26.65 -10.61 -0.80
C LEU A 543 27.76 -10.64 0.28
N GLN A 544 28.58 -9.58 0.37
CA GLN A 544 29.59 -9.45 1.41
C GLN A 544 28.96 -9.42 2.81
N GLN A 545 27.88 -8.66 2.99
CA GLN A 545 27.13 -8.60 4.25
C GLN A 545 26.59 -9.97 4.66
N MET A 546 25.96 -10.71 3.74
CA MET A 546 25.43 -12.05 4.00
C MET A 546 26.53 -13.06 4.38
N ASN A 547 27.72 -12.95 3.77
CA ASN A 547 28.85 -13.81 4.10
C ASN A 547 29.36 -13.56 5.53
N VAL A 548 29.37 -12.30 5.98
CA VAL A 548 29.75 -11.94 7.35
C VAL A 548 28.70 -12.47 8.35
N GLU A 549 27.41 -12.25 8.09
CA GLU A 549 26.31 -12.77 8.93
C GLU A 549 26.37 -14.30 9.05
N GLY A 550 26.59 -15.00 7.93
CA GLY A 550 26.72 -16.45 7.91
C GLY A 550 27.99 -16.99 8.60
N ALA A 551 29.05 -16.19 8.73
CA ALA A 551 30.23 -16.54 9.52
C ALA A 551 29.95 -16.39 11.02
N VAL A 552 29.34 -15.28 11.44
CA VAL A 552 28.98 -15.03 12.85
C VAL A 552 28.03 -16.11 13.40
N ILE A 553 27.02 -16.50 12.63
CA ILE A 553 26.09 -17.56 13.05
C ILE A 553 26.83 -18.89 13.26
N ARG A 554 27.74 -19.25 12.35
CA ARG A 554 28.54 -20.48 12.48
C ARG A 554 29.45 -20.47 13.70
N ASP A 555 30.10 -19.35 13.99
CA ASP A 555 30.98 -19.19 15.17
C ASP A 555 30.18 -19.18 16.48
N SER A 556 28.90 -18.81 16.47
CA SER A 556 28.04 -18.82 17.67
C SER A 556 27.41 -20.19 18.00
N GLN A 557 27.48 -21.15 17.07
CA GLN A 557 26.91 -22.49 17.21
C GLN A 557 27.96 -23.59 17.48
N GLY A 558 29.25 -23.26 17.38
CA GLY A 558 30.37 -24.12 17.78
C GLY A 558 30.90 -23.73 19.15
#